data_AF-A0AA85A694-F1
#
_entry.id   AF-A0AA85A694-F1
#
_cell.length_a   1.000
_cell.length_b   1.000
_cell.length_c   1.000
_cell.angle_alpha   90.00
_cell.angle_beta   90.00
_cell.angle_gamma   90.00
#
_symmetry.space_group_name_H-M   'P 1'
#
loop_
_entity.id
_entity.type
_entity.pdbx_description
1 polymer ?
#
loop_
_entity_poly.entity_id
_entity_poly.type
_entity_poly.pdbx_seq_one_letter_code
_entity_poly.pdbx_strand_id
1 'polypeptide(L)'
;MSRIRTSLGVLSLGFGLFTAEALYSGNEHFYKDWFLPTARLLVRDGETAHNLSVYLASHGFIPHKPRNSFPQLKCKVFGLEFDHPIGLAAGFDKNGEAFMGLLNAGFSHIEVGTVTPDPQPGNARPRIFRWTKKQAVINRCGFNSDGHDAVYERLKNRPWEDIPSYFCHCIYHSQKVFIKLIFYSYSFRFVRKFKLNDCLKFAVYMLIMYIC
;
A
#
# COMPACT_ATOMS: atom_id res chain seq x y z
N MET A 1 -44.94 15.20 1.41
CA MET A 1 -43.49 15.52 1.57
C MET A 1 -42.82 14.78 2.74
N SER A 2 -43.49 14.45 3.85
CA SER A 2 -42.88 13.73 4.99
C SER A 2 -42.40 12.32 4.66
N ARG A 3 -43.19 11.52 3.93
CA ARG A 3 -42.83 10.14 3.54
C ARG A 3 -41.57 10.06 2.68
N ILE A 4 -41.36 11.02 1.77
CA ILE A 4 -40.17 11.07 0.91
C ILE A 4 -38.92 11.39 1.74
N ARG A 5 -39.02 12.33 2.69
CA ARG A 5 -37.92 12.67 3.61
C ARG A 5 -37.53 11.48 4.50
N THR A 6 -38.51 10.75 5.04
CA THR A 6 -38.24 9.55 5.84
C THR A 6 -37.60 8.44 4.99
N SER A 7 -38.08 8.21 3.77
CA SER A 7 -37.48 7.22 2.87
C SER A 7 -36.05 7.57 2.46
N LEU A 8 -35.78 8.85 2.15
CA LEU A 8 -34.42 9.33 1.87
C LEU A 8 -33.50 9.14 3.07
N GLY A 9 -33.99 9.39 4.28
CA GLY A 9 -33.23 9.15 5.52
C GLY A 9 -32.83 7.69 5.68
N VAL A 10 -33.78 6.77 5.54
CA VAL A 10 -33.53 5.32 5.68
C VAL A 10 -32.55 4.81 4.61
N LEU A 11 -32.72 5.23 3.35
CA LEU A 11 -31.82 4.83 2.26
C LEU A 11 -30.40 5.37 2.45
N SER A 12 -30.26 6.63 2.86
CA SER A 12 -28.96 7.25 3.10
C SER A 12 -28.23 6.57 4.26
N LEU A 13 -28.95 6.24 5.33
CA LEU A 13 -28.39 5.52 6.47
C LEU A 13 -27.98 4.08 6.09
N GLY A 14 -28.84 3.36 5.36
CA GLY A 14 -28.53 2.01 4.89
C GLY A 14 -27.32 1.98 3.96
N PHE A 15 -27.21 2.94 3.03
CA PHE A 15 -26.04 3.09 2.18
C PHE A 15 -24.79 3.45 3.00
N GLY A 16 -24.91 4.37 3.96
CA GLY A 16 -23.82 4.73 4.87
C GLY A 16 -23.29 3.52 5.65
N LEU A 17 -24.16 2.70 6.23
CA LEU A 17 -23.78 1.49 6.95
C LEU A 17 -23.13 0.45 6.02
N PHE A 18 -23.71 0.22 4.84
CA PHE A 18 -23.14 -0.69 3.86
C PHE A 18 -21.73 -0.26 3.41
N THR A 19 -21.55 1.03 3.12
CA THR A 19 -20.23 1.55 2.73
C THR A 19 -19.22 1.46 3.87
N ALA A 20 -19.63 1.74 5.11
CA ALA A 20 -18.76 1.59 6.28
C ALA A 20 -18.31 0.13 6.47
N GLU A 21 -19.24 -0.82 6.38
CA GLU A 21 -18.95 -2.25 6.50
C GLU A 21 -18.07 -2.75 5.33
N ALA A 22 -18.35 -2.31 4.10
CA ALA A 22 -17.56 -2.69 2.92
C ALA A 22 -16.14 -2.13 2.98
N LEU A 23 -15.97 -0.91 3.51
CA LEU A 23 -14.67 -0.34 3.80
C LEU A 23 -13.96 -1.14 4.89
N TYR A 24 -14.61 -1.41 6.03
CA TYR A 24 -14.04 -2.10 7.18
C TYR A 24 -13.62 -3.53 6.88
N SER A 25 -14.46 -4.29 6.17
CA SER A 25 -14.17 -5.67 5.76
C SER A 25 -13.07 -5.78 4.69
N GLY A 26 -12.75 -4.67 4.01
CA GLY A 26 -11.83 -4.68 2.88
C GLY A 26 -12.39 -5.46 1.69
N ASN A 27 -13.67 -5.25 1.34
CA ASN A 27 -14.35 -5.97 0.26
C ASN A 27 -13.77 -5.61 -1.11
N GLU A 28 -13.18 -6.58 -1.81
CA GLU A 28 -12.41 -6.32 -3.04
C GLU A 28 -13.22 -5.66 -4.16
N HIS A 29 -14.43 -6.14 -4.39
CA HIS A 29 -15.34 -5.62 -5.42
C HIS A 29 -15.78 -4.21 -5.11
N PHE A 30 -16.15 -3.94 -3.86
CA PHE A 30 -16.51 -2.59 -3.44
C PHE A 30 -15.38 -1.59 -3.68
N TYR A 31 -14.15 -1.97 -3.31
CA TYR A 31 -13.01 -1.09 -3.54
C TYR A 31 -12.73 -0.87 -5.03
N LYS A 32 -12.67 -1.95 -5.80
CA LYS A 32 -12.29 -1.90 -7.22
C LYS A 32 -13.33 -1.20 -8.09
N ASP A 33 -14.61 -1.50 -7.87
CA ASP A 33 -15.70 -1.13 -8.78
C ASP A 33 -16.41 0.16 -8.34
N TRP A 34 -16.36 0.52 -7.05
CA TRP A 34 -17.06 1.70 -6.50
C TRP A 34 -16.12 2.72 -5.85
N PHE A 35 -15.39 2.33 -4.80
CA PHE A 35 -14.63 3.29 -3.98
C PHE A 35 -13.46 3.93 -4.75
N LEU A 36 -12.61 3.13 -5.40
CA LEU A 36 -11.42 3.65 -6.07
C LEU A 36 -11.78 4.48 -7.33
N PRO A 37 -12.75 4.09 -8.18
CA PRO A 37 -13.22 4.95 -9.27
C PRO A 37 -13.76 6.30 -8.77
N THR A 38 -14.56 6.31 -7.71
CA THR A 38 -15.11 7.55 -7.14
C THR A 38 -14.02 8.41 -6.49
N ALA A 39 -13.11 7.81 -5.72
CA ALA A 39 -11.97 8.50 -5.13
C ALA A 39 -11.07 9.16 -6.20
N ARG A 40 -10.87 8.51 -7.36
CA ARG A 40 -10.12 9.09 -8.50
C ARG A 40 -10.83 10.28 -9.16
N LEU A 41 -12.17 10.32 -9.12
CA LEU A 41 -12.93 11.47 -9.63
C LEU A 41 -12.81 12.68 -8.69
N LEU A 42 -12.81 12.43 -7.38
CA LEU A 42 -12.67 13.46 -6.35
C LEU A 42 -11.23 13.98 -6.23
N VAL A 43 -10.25 13.08 -6.17
CA VAL A 43 -8.82 13.40 -6.05
C VAL A 43 -8.10 13.05 -7.35
N ARG A 44 -8.04 14.04 -8.26
CA ARG A 44 -7.50 13.86 -9.61
C ARG A 44 -5.97 13.69 -9.63
N ASP A 45 -5.27 14.42 -8.77
CA ASP A 45 -3.81 14.34 -8.67
C ASP A 45 -3.37 13.03 -8.00
N GLY A 46 -2.45 12.30 -8.64
CA GLY A 46 -1.99 10.99 -8.15
C GLY A 46 -1.13 11.11 -6.89
N GLU A 47 -0.30 12.15 -6.79
CA GLU A 47 0.56 12.36 -5.62
C GLU A 47 -0.27 12.75 -4.39
N THR A 48 -1.31 13.57 -4.56
CA THR A 48 -2.24 13.94 -3.49
C THR A 48 -3.03 12.71 -2.99
N ALA A 49 -3.52 11.87 -3.89
CA ALA A 49 -4.20 10.63 -3.52
C ALA A 49 -3.26 9.67 -2.76
N HIS A 50 -2.02 9.57 -3.22
CA HIS A 50 -0.99 8.78 -2.56
C HIS A 50 -0.69 9.29 -1.14
N ASN A 51 -0.41 10.59 -0.97
CA ASN A 51 -0.12 11.16 0.34
C ASN A 51 -1.29 10.99 1.32
N LEU A 52 -2.53 11.16 0.85
CA LEU A 52 -3.73 10.92 1.65
C LEU A 52 -3.82 9.46 2.09
N SER A 53 -3.51 8.51 1.21
CA SER A 53 -3.54 7.08 1.56
C SER A 53 -2.48 6.70 2.59
N VAL A 54 -1.27 7.25 2.48
CA VAL A 54 -0.19 7.04 3.45
C VAL A 54 -0.60 7.60 4.80
N TYR A 55 -1.17 8.81 4.81
CA TYR A 55 -1.71 9.43 6.03
C TYR A 55 -2.82 8.59 6.68
N LEU A 56 -3.77 8.05 5.90
CA LEU A 56 -4.82 7.19 6.45
C LEU A 56 -4.24 5.89 7.02
N ALA A 57 -3.30 5.26 6.31
CA ALA A 57 -2.65 4.03 6.75
C ALA A 57 -1.78 4.24 7.99
N SER A 58 -1.09 5.38 8.12
CA SER A 58 -0.28 5.71 9.32
C SER A 58 -1.14 5.88 10.57
N HIS A 59 -2.41 6.29 10.41
CA HIS A 59 -3.38 6.41 11.50
C HIS A 59 -4.23 5.15 11.71
N GLY A 60 -3.94 4.05 11.00
CA GLY A 60 -4.68 2.79 11.13
C GLY A 60 -6.05 2.77 10.43
N PHE A 61 -6.37 3.78 9.61
CA PHE A 61 -7.58 3.79 8.78
C PHE A 61 -7.37 2.95 7.51
N ILE A 62 -7.12 1.66 7.72
CA ILE A 62 -6.93 0.67 6.66
C ILE A 62 -7.55 -0.66 7.12
N PRO A 63 -8.17 -1.45 6.23
CA PRO A 63 -8.79 -2.71 6.62
C PRO A 63 -7.73 -3.70 7.08
N HIS A 64 -7.86 -4.21 8.30
CA HIS A 64 -6.92 -5.19 8.84
C HIS A 64 -7.26 -6.59 8.35
N LYS A 65 -6.24 -7.39 8.03
CA LYS A 65 -6.39 -8.79 7.64
C LYS A 65 -5.75 -9.69 8.70
N PRO A 66 -6.41 -10.81 9.07
CA PRO A 66 -5.85 -11.74 10.05
C PRO A 66 -4.60 -12.43 9.49
N ARG A 67 -3.61 -12.59 10.36
CA ARG A 67 -2.36 -13.32 10.07
C ARG A 67 -2.59 -14.83 10.01
N ASN A 68 -1.66 -15.55 9.40
CA ASN A 68 -1.71 -17.02 9.26
C ASN A 68 -2.96 -17.53 8.55
N SER A 69 -3.62 -16.68 7.76
CA SER A 69 -4.80 -17.07 6.98
C SER A 69 -4.49 -18.16 5.95
N PHE A 70 -3.22 -18.27 5.54
CA PHE A 70 -2.78 -19.21 4.50
C PHE A 70 -1.52 -19.99 4.93
N PRO A 71 -1.64 -21.01 5.79
CA PRO A 71 -0.50 -21.79 6.26
C PRO A 71 0.32 -22.42 5.12
N GLN A 72 -0.32 -22.74 4.00
CA GLN A 72 0.31 -23.36 2.81
C GLN A 72 1.20 -22.39 2.02
N LEU A 73 1.06 -21.08 2.25
CA LEU A 73 1.81 -20.04 1.54
C LEU A 73 3.01 -19.52 2.34
N LYS A 74 3.18 -19.98 3.58
CA LYS A 74 4.35 -19.66 4.38
C LYS A 74 5.61 -20.06 3.66
N CYS A 75 6.59 -19.17 3.63
CA CYS A 75 7.85 -19.41 2.94
C CYS A 75 9.03 -18.83 3.70
N LYS A 76 10.19 -19.45 3.50
CA LYS A 76 11.45 -19.02 4.12
C LYS A 76 12.39 -18.50 3.03
N VAL A 77 12.80 -17.25 3.16
CA VAL A 77 13.74 -16.59 2.22
C VAL A 77 14.79 -15.87 3.05
N PHE A 78 16.07 -16.04 2.73
CA PHE A 78 17.21 -15.45 3.49
C PHE A 78 17.20 -15.79 4.99
N GLY A 79 16.67 -16.95 5.38
CA GLY A 79 16.54 -17.35 6.78
C GLY A 79 15.35 -16.73 7.52
N LEU A 80 14.59 -15.84 6.86
CA LEU A 80 13.41 -15.15 7.40
C LEU A 80 12.12 -15.89 7.01
N GLU A 81 11.18 -16.00 7.95
CA GLU A 81 9.89 -16.70 7.75
C GLU A 81 8.75 -15.74 7.44
N PHE A 82 8.30 -15.70 6.20
CA PHE A 82 7.20 -14.84 5.74
C PHE A 82 5.86 -15.57 5.84
N ASP A 83 4.80 -14.86 6.25
CA ASP A 83 3.44 -15.42 6.31
C ASP A 83 2.95 -15.85 4.91
N HIS A 84 3.34 -15.09 3.89
CA HIS A 84 3.13 -15.39 2.47
C HIS A 84 4.15 -14.63 1.59
N PRO A 85 4.37 -15.01 0.32
CA PRO A 85 5.40 -14.39 -0.52
C PRO A 85 5.07 -12.98 -1.03
N ILE A 86 3.94 -12.38 -0.64
CA ILE A 86 3.52 -11.05 -1.10
C ILE A 86 3.94 -9.96 -0.13
N GLY A 87 4.67 -8.97 -0.64
CA GLY A 87 4.97 -7.72 0.05
C GLY A 87 4.76 -6.49 -0.81
N LEU A 88 4.99 -5.34 -0.20
CA LEU A 88 4.88 -4.02 -0.83
C LEU A 88 6.26 -3.49 -1.20
N ALA A 89 6.44 -3.12 -2.46
CA ALA A 89 7.70 -2.61 -2.99
C ALA A 89 8.01 -1.17 -2.54
N ALA A 90 9.28 -0.77 -2.65
CA ALA A 90 9.69 0.60 -2.40
C ALA A 90 9.00 1.60 -3.33
N GLY A 91 8.95 2.83 -2.85
CA GLY A 91 8.35 3.97 -3.52
C GLY A 91 6.91 4.25 -3.06
N PHE A 92 6.27 3.31 -2.34
CA PHE A 92 5.01 3.58 -1.66
C PHE A 92 5.26 4.29 -0.32
N ASP A 93 5.73 3.58 0.70
CA ASP A 93 6.10 4.21 1.97
C ASP A 93 7.55 4.67 1.92
N LYS A 94 7.79 5.86 1.36
CA LYS A 94 9.15 6.39 1.16
C LYS A 94 9.85 6.74 2.47
N ASN A 95 9.06 7.09 3.48
CA ASN A 95 9.52 7.76 4.68
C ASN A 95 9.34 6.90 5.95
N GLY A 96 8.75 5.71 5.84
CA GLY A 96 8.49 4.83 6.97
C GLY A 96 7.35 5.35 7.86
N GLU A 97 6.33 5.94 7.25
CA GLU A 97 5.20 6.56 7.98
C GLU A 97 4.06 5.57 8.21
N ALA A 98 3.85 4.63 7.29
CA ALA A 98 2.64 3.80 7.25
C ALA A 98 2.92 2.29 7.34
N PHE A 99 4.18 1.85 7.38
CA PHE A 99 4.57 0.44 7.31
C PHE A 99 3.79 -0.47 8.28
N MET A 100 3.50 -0.05 9.52
CA MET A 100 2.69 -0.86 10.45
C MET A 100 1.26 -1.07 9.96
N GLY A 101 0.59 -0.01 9.51
CA GLY A 101 -0.76 -0.11 8.95
C GLY A 101 -0.78 -0.99 7.70
N LEU A 102 0.26 -0.90 6.87
CA LEU A 102 0.40 -1.71 5.66
C LEU A 102 0.65 -3.18 5.97
N LEU A 103 1.48 -3.51 6.96
CA LEU A 103 1.66 -4.89 7.44
C LEU A 103 0.33 -5.45 7.97
N ASN A 104 -0.41 -4.66 8.77
CA ASN A 104 -1.72 -5.03 9.30
C ASN A 104 -2.79 -5.21 8.20
N ALA A 105 -2.63 -4.51 7.07
CA ALA A 105 -3.51 -4.67 5.90
C ALA A 105 -3.34 -6.03 5.19
N GLY A 106 -2.31 -6.80 5.55
CA GLY A 106 -2.08 -8.15 5.04
C GLY A 106 -0.90 -8.28 4.09
N PHE A 107 0.06 -7.36 4.10
CA PHE A 107 1.37 -7.59 3.46
C PHE A 107 2.29 -8.32 4.44
N SER A 108 3.06 -9.30 3.96
CA SER A 108 4.03 -10.00 4.82
C SER A 108 5.30 -9.19 5.04
N HIS A 109 5.65 -8.35 4.07
CA HIS A 109 6.80 -7.47 4.16
C HIS A 109 6.58 -6.15 3.44
N ILE A 110 7.22 -5.10 3.94
CA ILE A 110 7.20 -3.74 3.39
C ILE A 110 8.62 -3.30 3.11
N GLU A 111 8.84 -2.75 1.91
CA GLU A 111 10.09 -2.14 1.51
C GLU A 111 9.93 -0.61 1.59
N VAL A 112 10.49 0.01 2.63
CA VAL A 112 10.52 1.46 2.85
C VAL A 112 11.58 2.11 1.97
N GLY A 113 11.27 3.31 1.45
CA GLY A 113 12.20 4.12 0.69
C GLY A 113 11.75 4.34 -0.76
N THR A 114 12.64 4.72 -1.68
CA THR A 114 14.08 4.94 -1.49
C THR A 114 14.39 6.18 -0.65
N VAL A 115 15.23 6.04 0.38
CA VAL A 115 15.63 7.12 1.30
C VAL A 115 16.98 7.71 0.90
N THR A 116 17.07 9.03 0.75
CA THR A 116 18.32 9.72 0.40
C THR A 116 19.09 10.13 1.66
N PRO A 117 20.43 10.29 1.62
CA PRO A 117 21.20 10.71 2.79
C PRO A 117 20.66 12.00 3.40
N ASP A 118 20.56 13.03 2.56
CA ASP A 118 19.97 14.32 2.92
C ASP A 118 18.50 14.38 2.50
N PRO A 119 17.66 15.18 3.20
CA PRO A 119 16.30 15.46 2.78
C PRO A 119 16.27 16.13 1.42
N GLN A 120 15.41 15.65 0.51
CA GLN A 120 15.25 16.27 -0.80
C GLN A 120 13.80 16.25 -1.30
N PRO A 121 13.33 17.34 -1.93
CA PRO A 121 11.94 17.46 -2.39
C PRO A 121 11.65 16.61 -3.64
N GLY A 122 12.68 16.19 -4.38
CA GLY A 122 12.58 15.51 -5.68
C GLY A 122 12.22 16.44 -6.84
N ASN A 123 11.76 15.87 -7.95
CA ASN A 123 11.42 16.62 -9.17
C ASN A 123 10.16 17.48 -9.03
N ALA A 124 10.01 18.51 -9.87
CA ALA A 124 8.83 19.38 -9.89
C ALA A 124 7.53 18.62 -10.16
N ARG A 125 6.44 19.05 -9.50
CA ARG A 125 5.08 18.52 -9.68
C ARG A 125 4.40 19.12 -10.94
N PRO A 126 3.44 18.43 -11.58
CA PRO A 126 2.98 17.06 -11.31
C PRO A 126 3.98 16.01 -11.81
N ARG A 127 4.11 14.90 -11.07
CA ARG A 127 5.14 13.87 -11.31
C ARG A 127 4.66 12.43 -11.17
N ILE A 128 3.37 12.22 -10.92
CA ILE A 128 2.70 10.92 -10.88
C ILE A 128 1.47 10.99 -11.79
N PHE A 129 1.39 10.11 -12.77
CA PHE A 129 0.33 10.08 -13.79
C PHE A 129 -0.28 8.69 -13.88
N ARG A 130 -1.61 8.63 -13.80
CA ARG A 130 -2.38 7.39 -13.87
C ARG A 130 -2.93 7.14 -15.26
N TRP A 131 -2.68 5.95 -15.79
CA TRP A 131 -3.34 5.42 -16.99
C TRP A 131 -4.31 4.31 -16.59
N THR A 132 -5.48 4.72 -16.10
CA THR A 132 -6.51 3.81 -15.53
C THR A 132 -6.97 2.73 -16.50
N LYS A 133 -7.16 3.05 -17.78
CA LYS A 133 -7.58 2.10 -18.83
C LYS A 133 -6.62 0.91 -18.98
N LYS A 134 -5.32 1.12 -18.75
CA LYS A 134 -4.29 0.09 -18.84
C LYS A 134 -3.82 -0.42 -17.49
N GLN A 135 -4.40 0.07 -16.39
CA GLN A 135 -3.90 -0.14 -15.04
C GLN A 135 -2.39 0.13 -15.04
N ALA A 136 -1.97 1.37 -15.25
CA ALA A 136 -0.56 1.72 -15.25
C ALA A 136 -0.35 3.07 -14.59
N VAL A 137 0.83 3.25 -13.99
CA VAL A 137 1.25 4.50 -13.36
C VAL A 137 2.61 4.87 -13.94
N ILE A 138 2.75 6.12 -14.36
CA ILE A 138 4.00 6.70 -14.82
C ILE A 138 4.43 7.70 -13.75
N ASN A 139 5.63 7.54 -13.20
CA ASN A 139 6.18 8.47 -12.22
C ASN A 139 7.54 9.00 -12.65
N ARG A 140 7.84 10.23 -12.21
CA ARG A 140 9.14 10.89 -12.36
C ARG A 140 9.50 11.60 -11.06
N CYS A 141 9.36 10.93 -9.91
CA CYS A 141 9.45 11.60 -8.61
C CYS A 141 10.84 12.15 -8.27
N GLY A 142 11.91 11.51 -8.75
CA GLY A 142 13.29 11.95 -8.47
C GLY A 142 13.70 11.77 -7.00
N PHE A 143 13.37 10.62 -6.40
CA PHE A 143 13.73 10.26 -5.01
C PHE A 143 13.41 11.33 -3.97
N ASN A 144 12.16 11.80 -3.91
CA ASN A 144 11.72 12.64 -2.79
C ASN A 144 11.76 11.84 -1.47
N SER A 145 12.43 12.36 -0.44
CA SER A 145 12.64 11.70 0.85
C SER A 145 12.99 12.70 1.96
N ASP A 146 12.65 12.37 3.21
CA ASP A 146 12.95 13.18 4.40
C ASP A 146 14.40 13.05 4.90
N GLY A 147 15.25 12.22 4.28
CA GLY A 147 16.63 12.00 4.72
C GLY A 147 16.81 10.77 5.62
N HIS A 148 18.06 10.34 5.81
CA HIS A 148 18.40 9.16 6.63
C HIS A 148 17.96 9.33 8.07
N ASP A 149 18.25 10.48 8.69
CA ASP A 149 18.00 10.71 10.11
C ASP A 149 16.49 10.63 10.43
N ALA A 150 15.66 11.31 9.64
CA ALA A 150 14.21 11.33 9.86
C ALA A 150 13.58 9.94 9.71
N VAL A 151 13.99 9.17 8.69
CA VAL A 151 13.46 7.82 8.47
C VAL A 151 14.02 6.84 9.51
N TYR A 152 15.28 6.97 9.89
CA TYR A 152 15.88 6.17 10.95
C TYR A 152 15.14 6.34 12.26
N GLU A 153 14.80 7.57 12.66
CA GLU A 153 14.05 7.85 13.89
C GLU A 153 12.69 7.16 13.93
N ARG A 154 12.01 7.01 12.79
CA ARG A 154 10.73 6.29 12.69
C ARG A 154 10.91 4.77 12.77
N LEU A 155 12.03 4.25 12.27
CA LEU A 155 12.28 2.80 12.16
C LEU A 155 13.10 2.23 13.33
N LYS A 156 13.81 3.05 14.11
CA LYS A 156 14.81 2.60 15.11
C LYS A 156 14.25 1.66 16.18
N ASN A 157 12.99 1.86 16.57
CA ASN A 157 12.33 1.05 17.61
C ASN A 157 11.86 -0.31 17.09
N ARG A 158 11.95 -0.55 15.78
CA ARG A 158 11.58 -1.80 15.11
C ARG A 158 10.29 -2.45 15.65
N PRO A 159 9.16 -1.72 15.70
CA PRO A 159 7.93 -2.23 16.33
C PRO A 159 7.32 -3.46 15.64
N TRP A 160 7.86 -3.87 14.48
CA TRP A 160 7.46 -5.09 13.78
C TRP A 160 8.22 -6.33 14.25
N GLU A 161 9.36 -6.21 14.93
CA GLU A 161 10.15 -7.38 15.38
C GLU A 161 9.41 -8.20 16.44
N ASP A 162 8.59 -7.54 17.26
CA ASP A 162 7.71 -8.21 18.24
C ASP A 162 6.57 -9.00 17.57
N ILE A 163 6.40 -8.84 16.26
CA ILE A 163 5.32 -9.43 15.48
C ILE A 163 5.87 -10.53 14.57
N PRO A 164 5.59 -11.81 14.86
CA PRO A 164 6.10 -12.91 14.05
C PRO A 164 5.74 -12.76 12.56
N SER A 165 6.72 -13.02 11.70
CA SER A 165 6.60 -13.02 10.24
C SER A 165 6.33 -11.67 9.56
N TYR A 166 6.46 -10.56 10.29
CA TYR A 166 6.49 -9.21 9.70
C TYR A 166 7.92 -8.77 9.43
N PHE A 167 8.16 -8.28 8.21
CA PHE A 167 9.45 -7.71 7.85
C PHE A 167 9.28 -6.31 7.27
N CYS A 168 10.03 -5.36 7.81
CA CYS A 168 10.20 -4.05 7.22
C CYS A 168 11.68 -3.88 6.83
N HIS A 169 11.93 -3.64 5.55
CA HIS A 169 13.27 -3.36 5.02
C HIS A 169 13.32 -1.94 4.48
N CYS A 170 14.40 -1.22 4.75
CA CYS A 170 14.58 0.13 4.22
C CYS A 170 15.68 0.12 3.14
N ILE A 171 15.38 0.71 1.97
CA ILE A 171 16.36 0.95 0.92
C ILE A 171 16.90 2.37 1.03
N TYR A 172 18.15 2.47 1.46
CA TYR A 172 18.91 3.70 1.44
C TYR A 172 19.60 3.89 0.08
N HIS A 173 19.40 5.05 -0.53
CA HIS A 173 20.21 5.50 -1.65
C HIS A 173 21.59 5.87 -1.12
N SER A 174 22.59 5.04 -1.40
CA SER A 174 23.98 5.46 -1.33
C SER A 174 24.37 6.03 -2.70
N GLN A 175 25.08 7.17 -2.74
CA GLN A 175 25.70 7.66 -3.99
C GLN A 175 26.72 6.66 -4.58
N LYS A 176 27.02 5.55 -3.87
CA LYS A 176 27.70 4.39 -4.41
C LYS A 176 26.69 3.30 -4.76
N VAL A 177 26.42 3.16 -6.05
CA VAL A 177 25.63 2.08 -6.68
C VAL A 177 26.09 0.72 -6.16
N PHE A 178 25.25 -0.03 -5.44
CA PHE A 178 25.34 -1.49 -5.41
C PHE A 178 24.02 -2.13 -4.94
N ILE A 179 23.55 -3.10 -5.72
CA ILE A 179 22.40 -4.01 -5.53
C ILE A 179 21.02 -3.36 -5.76
N LYS A 180 20.63 -3.27 -7.04
CA LYS A 180 19.29 -2.85 -7.49
C LYS A 180 18.50 -3.95 -8.20
N LEU A 181 18.95 -5.22 -8.18
CA LEU A 181 18.45 -6.23 -9.12
C LEU A 181 17.73 -7.46 -8.55
N ILE A 182 17.61 -7.65 -7.22
CA ILE A 182 17.15 -8.95 -6.71
C ILE A 182 15.62 -9.04 -6.53
N PHE A 183 14.90 -7.96 -6.26
CA PHE A 183 13.45 -8.04 -5.98
C PHE A 183 12.53 -7.72 -7.17
N TYR A 184 12.94 -6.83 -8.08
CA TYR A 184 12.08 -6.35 -9.17
C TYR A 184 11.71 -7.46 -10.18
N SER A 185 12.57 -8.47 -10.36
CA SER A 185 12.35 -9.53 -11.35
C SER A 185 11.45 -10.67 -10.85
N TYR A 186 11.19 -10.78 -9.54
CA TYR A 186 10.36 -11.84 -8.97
C TYR A 186 8.87 -11.49 -8.98
N SER A 187 8.48 -10.24 -8.69
CA SER A 187 7.06 -9.85 -8.65
C SER A 187 6.33 -10.02 -9.99
N PHE A 188 6.98 -9.78 -11.13
CA PHE A 188 6.30 -9.89 -12.44
C PHE A 188 6.28 -11.30 -13.04
N ARG A 189 7.27 -12.16 -12.73
CA ARG A 189 7.39 -13.50 -13.33
C ARG A 189 6.74 -14.59 -12.47
N PHE A 190 6.55 -14.35 -11.17
CA PHE A 190 5.93 -15.27 -10.22
C PHE A 190 4.39 -15.25 -10.29
N VAL A 191 3.78 -14.08 -10.56
CA VAL A 191 2.31 -13.89 -10.66
C VAL A 191 1.67 -14.63 -11.85
N ARG A 192 2.45 -15.04 -12.85
CA ARG A 192 1.93 -15.75 -14.04
C ARG A 192 1.81 -17.27 -13.89
N LYS A 193 2.48 -17.88 -12.89
CA LYS A 193 2.61 -19.35 -12.78
C LYS A 193 1.68 -20.01 -11.76
N PHE A 194 1.12 -19.26 -10.82
CA PHE A 194 0.16 -19.81 -9.86
C PHE A 194 -1.25 -19.32 -10.16
N LYS A 195 -2.21 -20.25 -10.28
CA LYS A 195 -3.63 -19.98 -10.03
C LYS A 195 -3.77 -19.64 -8.54
N LEU A 196 -3.35 -18.42 -8.17
CA LEU A 196 -3.62 -17.84 -6.88
C LEU A 196 -5.11 -17.53 -6.82
N ASN A 197 -5.77 -17.99 -5.75
CA ASN A 197 -7.13 -17.58 -5.43
C ASN A 197 -7.17 -16.04 -5.31
N ASP A 198 -8.31 -15.46 -5.67
CA ASP A 198 -8.44 -14.03 -5.99
C ASP A 198 -7.93 -13.08 -4.88
N CYS A 199 -7.97 -13.52 -3.62
CA CYS A 199 -7.44 -12.80 -2.46
C CYS A 199 -5.93 -12.45 -2.54
N LEU A 200 -5.09 -13.30 -3.13
CA LEU A 200 -3.64 -13.05 -3.17
C LEU A 200 -3.20 -12.19 -4.37
N LYS A 201 -3.96 -12.18 -5.46
CA LYS A 201 -3.67 -11.25 -6.56
C LYS A 201 -3.87 -9.80 -6.10
N PHE A 202 -4.71 -9.60 -5.10
CA PHE A 202 -5.22 -8.28 -4.76
C PHE A 202 -4.32 -7.46 -3.84
N ALA A 203 -3.59 -8.07 -2.90
CA ALA A 203 -2.63 -7.33 -2.07
C ALA A 203 -1.57 -6.61 -2.94
N VAL A 204 -1.02 -7.27 -3.96
CA VAL A 204 -0.09 -6.65 -4.93
C VAL A 204 -0.75 -5.55 -5.77
N TYR A 205 -2.05 -5.67 -6.06
CA TYR A 205 -2.77 -4.76 -6.95
C TYR A 205 -3.36 -3.53 -6.23
N MET A 206 -3.76 -3.65 -4.96
CA MET A 206 -4.51 -2.61 -4.24
C MET A 206 -3.71 -1.33 -4.00
N LEU A 207 -2.43 -1.45 -3.64
CA LEU A 207 -1.65 -0.29 -3.23
C LEU A 207 -0.86 0.36 -4.37
N ILE A 208 -0.37 -0.43 -5.32
CA ILE A 208 0.55 0.05 -6.36
C ILE A 208 -0.19 0.55 -7.61
N MET A 209 -1.40 0.05 -7.88
CA MET A 209 -2.10 0.33 -9.15
C MET A 209 -3.38 1.15 -9.01
N TYR A 210 -3.95 1.23 -7.81
CA TYR A 210 -5.25 1.88 -7.61
C TYR A 210 -5.21 3.10 -6.68
N ILE A 211 -4.20 3.17 -5.80
CA ILE A 211 -3.96 4.32 -4.91
C ILE A 211 -3.02 5.34 -5.57
N CYS A 212 -1.99 4.89 -6.32
CA CYS A 212 -1.11 5.74 -7.12
C CYS A 212 -1.65 6.02 -8.51
#